data_AF-A0A4Q9KQL0-F1
#
_entry.id   AF-A0A4Q9KQL0-F1
#
_cell.length_a   1.000
_cell.length_b   1.000
_cell.length_c   1.000
_cell.angle_alpha   90.00
_cell.angle_beta   90.00
_cell.angle_gamma   90.00
#
_symmetry.space_group_name_H-M   'P 1'
#
loop_
_entity.id
_entity.type
_entity.pdbx_description
1 polymer ?
#
loop_
_entity_poly.entity_id
_entity_poly.type
_entity_poly.pdbx_seq_one_letter_code
_entity_poly.pdbx_strand_id
1 'polypeptide(L)'
;KNICKPAILLPDDYVYPINDIKSFNISYKADKKNIALLLAEKLNIKVLCNKCKKHYNIHSRLICDKCNEMLIYEYFSTLSDQFFGFIKLENCTFIAFNYNSYVINCLTCSKIYRTTEIGINTQFEFKCYGCYSFISLTLKDIQYKTYQKSLSSKIKVGVPLPENGTCIHYRKSFRWFRFPCCNKLFPCDICHDKETDHCNEMANKMVCGFCSKEQSVKNNCECGMTMKKSTAHWEGGKGTRNKVVMSKKDNKKYKK
;
A
#
# COMPACT_ATOMS: atom_id res chain seq x y z
N LYS A 1 -0.84 33.65 42.79
CA LYS A 1 -0.68 34.24 41.43
C LYS A 1 -0.03 33.18 40.55
N ASN A 2 -0.80 32.51 39.70
CA ASN A 2 -0.29 31.46 38.81
C ASN A 2 0.49 32.11 37.67
N ILE A 3 1.81 31.94 37.68
CA ILE A 3 2.69 32.42 36.62
C ILE A 3 2.55 31.42 35.47
N CYS A 4 1.71 31.73 34.48
CA CYS A 4 1.69 30.99 33.22
C CYS A 4 3.08 31.08 32.60
N LYS A 5 3.69 29.93 32.29
CA LYS A 5 4.97 29.89 31.56
C LYS A 5 4.80 30.60 30.22
N PRO A 6 5.80 31.38 29.78
CA PRO A 6 5.74 32.05 28.48
C PRO A 6 5.61 31.00 27.38
N ALA A 7 4.74 31.27 26.40
CA ALA A 7 4.61 30.43 25.22
C ALA A 7 5.96 30.35 24.52
N ILE A 8 6.41 29.13 24.22
CA ILE A 8 7.62 28.91 23.43
C ILE A 8 7.33 29.45 22.03
N LEU A 9 7.98 30.56 21.67
CA LEU A 9 7.93 31.09 20.32
C LEU A 9 8.73 30.15 19.42
N LEU A 10 8.04 29.52 18.47
CA LEU A 10 8.67 28.70 17.45
C LEU A 10 9.40 29.63 16.46
N PRO A 11 10.55 29.21 15.91
CA PRO A 11 11.25 29.95 14.86
C PRO A 11 10.36 30.24 13.64
N ASP A 12 10.62 31.34 12.93
CA ASP A 12 9.85 31.73 11.73
C ASP A 12 9.95 30.70 10.59
N ASP A 13 11.00 29.89 10.58
CA ASP A 13 11.27 28.80 9.64
C ASP A 13 10.84 27.42 10.17
N TYR A 14 10.13 27.37 11.31
CA TYR A 14 9.63 26.12 11.87
C TYR A 14 8.56 25.51 10.97
N VAL A 15 8.95 24.49 10.22
CA VAL A 15 8.03 23.62 9.51
C VAL A 15 7.56 22.54 10.46
N TYR A 16 6.25 22.49 10.74
CA TYR A 16 5.69 21.37 11.49
C TYR A 16 6.08 20.05 10.82
N PRO A 17 6.63 19.09 11.55
CA PRO A 17 6.87 17.76 11.01
C PRO A 17 5.51 17.14 10.68
N ILE A 18 5.13 17.19 9.40
CA ILE A 18 3.96 16.48 8.90
C ILE A 18 4.41 15.03 8.78
N ASN A 19 3.87 14.16 9.64
CA ASN A 19 4.04 12.73 9.47
C ASN A 19 3.44 12.34 8.12
N ASP A 20 4.29 11.86 7.20
CA ASP A 20 3.90 11.28 5.91
C ASP A 20 3.15 9.94 6.09
N ILE A 21 2.05 9.92 6.85
CA ILE A 21 1.10 8.79 6.81
C ILE A 21 0.39 8.90 5.45
N LYS A 22 1.01 8.29 4.44
CA LYS A 22 0.60 8.38 3.03
C LYS A 22 -0.82 7.88 2.76
N SER A 23 -1.39 7.06 3.65
CA SER A 23 -2.79 6.61 3.61
C SER A 23 -3.14 5.75 4.83
N PHE A 24 -4.42 5.73 5.21
CA PHE A 24 -4.96 4.72 6.13
C PHE A 24 -4.85 3.33 5.51
N ASN A 25 -4.57 2.33 6.34
CA ASN A 25 -4.26 0.97 5.89
C ASN A 25 -5.26 -0.09 6.37
N ILE A 26 -6.34 0.35 7.03
CA ILE A 26 -7.47 -0.50 7.42
C ILE A 26 -8.73 0.06 6.82
N SER A 27 -9.17 -0.54 5.72
CA SER A 27 -10.45 -0.21 5.10
C SER A 27 -11.55 -1.15 5.58
N TYR A 28 -12.79 -0.69 5.61
CA TYR A 28 -13.94 -1.52 5.97
C TYR A 28 -15.12 -1.32 5.02
N LYS A 29 -16.03 -2.29 5.03
CA LYS A 29 -17.37 -2.19 4.43
C LYS A 29 -18.40 -2.58 5.47
N ALA A 30 -19.47 -1.81 5.61
CA ALA A 30 -20.51 -2.04 6.60
C ALA A 30 -21.89 -1.62 6.08
N ASP A 31 -22.91 -2.40 6.45
CA ASP A 31 -24.30 -1.98 6.36
C ASP A 31 -24.65 -1.26 7.67
N LYS A 32 -25.13 -0.02 7.56
CA LYS A 32 -25.43 0.86 8.68
C LYS A 32 -26.87 1.35 8.59
N LYS A 33 -27.64 1.25 9.68
CA LYS A 33 -28.98 1.85 9.80
C LYS A 33 -29.03 2.77 11.01
N ASN A 34 -29.38 4.03 10.79
CA ASN A 34 -29.45 5.08 11.81
C ASN A 34 -28.13 5.30 12.60
N ILE A 35 -27.00 5.12 11.93
CA ILE A 35 -25.65 5.36 12.47
C ILE A 35 -25.00 6.46 11.63
N ALA A 36 -24.51 7.54 12.26
CA ALA A 36 -23.83 8.64 11.56
C ALA A 36 -22.34 8.34 11.32
N LEU A 37 -21.66 7.83 12.33
CA LEU A 37 -20.23 7.54 12.38
C LEU A 37 -20.03 6.16 13.01
N LEU A 38 -19.04 5.45 12.46
CA LEU A 38 -18.56 4.17 12.97
C LEU A 38 -17.06 4.30 13.19
N LEU A 39 -16.61 4.00 14.41
CA LEU A 39 -15.24 4.16 14.84
C LEU A 39 -14.73 2.87 15.47
N ALA A 40 -13.53 2.46 15.11
CA ALA A 40 -12.78 1.45 15.84
C ALA A 40 -11.72 2.16 16.69
N GLU A 41 -11.91 2.26 18.01
CA GLU A 41 -10.91 2.87 18.90
C GLU A 41 -9.69 1.97 19.13
N LYS A 42 -9.92 0.65 19.06
CA LYS A 42 -8.90 -0.40 19.16
C LYS A 42 -9.27 -1.53 18.22
N LEU A 43 -8.25 -2.25 17.75
CA LEU A 43 -8.45 -3.44 16.90
C LEU A 43 -7.67 -4.63 17.47
N ASN A 44 -8.42 -5.59 18.00
CA ASN A 44 -7.96 -6.93 18.33
C ASN A 44 -7.58 -7.65 17.03
N ILE A 45 -6.32 -8.02 16.91
CA ILE A 45 -5.78 -8.73 15.74
C ILE A 45 -5.03 -9.98 16.17
N LYS A 46 -4.93 -10.93 15.24
CA LYS A 46 -4.08 -12.11 15.36
C LYS A 46 -2.81 -11.89 14.54
N VAL A 47 -1.66 -12.14 15.14
CA VAL A 47 -0.34 -11.97 14.52
C VAL A 47 0.55 -13.19 14.72
N LEU A 48 1.55 -13.32 13.86
CA LEU A 48 2.65 -14.27 13.96
C LEU A 48 3.91 -13.54 14.44
N CYS A 49 4.62 -14.06 15.45
CA CYS A 49 5.97 -13.57 15.75
C CYS A 49 6.92 -13.90 14.60
N ASN A 50 7.67 -12.91 14.09
CA ASN A 50 8.54 -13.11 12.94
C ASN A 50 9.73 -14.04 13.24
N LYS A 51 10.18 -14.07 14.50
CA LYS A 51 11.34 -14.85 14.97
C LYS A 51 10.98 -16.30 15.30
N CYS A 52 10.06 -16.52 16.23
CA CYS A 52 9.74 -17.89 16.72
C CYS A 52 8.49 -18.52 16.09
N LYS A 53 7.78 -17.78 15.22
CA LYS A 53 6.56 -18.21 14.53
C LYS A 53 5.37 -18.55 15.44
N LYS A 54 5.43 -18.22 16.74
CA LYS A 54 4.28 -18.37 17.66
C LYS A 54 3.18 -17.35 17.35
N HIS A 55 1.93 -17.77 17.50
CA HIS A 55 0.75 -16.95 17.24
C HIS A 55 0.35 -16.17 18.49
N TYR A 56 -0.11 -14.93 18.31
CA TYR A 56 -0.57 -14.05 19.39
C TYR A 56 -1.85 -13.33 18.98
N ASN A 57 -2.73 -13.10 19.95
CA ASN A 57 -3.80 -12.11 19.83
C ASN A 57 -3.33 -10.85 20.55
N ILE A 58 -3.25 -9.74 19.82
CA ILE A 58 -2.74 -8.47 20.36
C ILE A 58 -3.69 -7.31 20.06
N HIS A 59 -3.69 -6.34 20.96
CA HIS A 59 -4.36 -5.04 20.83
C HIS A 59 -3.46 -3.90 21.38
N SER A 60 -2.21 -4.23 21.70
CA SER A 60 -1.18 -3.37 22.27
C SER A 60 0.19 -4.03 22.07
N ARG A 61 1.27 -3.32 22.42
CA ARG A 61 2.64 -3.88 22.40
C ARG A 61 2.72 -5.09 23.33
N LEU A 62 3.41 -6.14 22.90
CA LEU A 62 3.53 -7.40 23.65
C LEU A 62 4.93 -7.99 23.51
N ILE A 63 5.48 -8.52 24.60
CA ILE A 63 6.75 -9.26 24.58
C ILE A 63 6.45 -10.75 24.31
N CYS A 64 7.12 -11.31 23.32
CA CYS A 64 6.97 -12.71 22.94
C CYS A 64 7.51 -13.63 24.05
N ASP A 65 6.65 -14.46 24.63
CA ASP A 65 7.01 -15.38 25.74
C ASP A 65 8.02 -16.48 25.35
N LYS A 66 8.16 -16.79 24.06
CA LYS A 66 9.04 -17.85 23.55
C LYS A 66 10.43 -17.36 23.17
N CYS A 67 10.58 -16.13 22.67
CA CYS A 67 11.87 -15.63 22.15
C CYS A 67 12.23 -14.22 22.60
N ASN A 68 11.45 -13.68 23.54
CA ASN A 68 11.59 -12.37 24.17
C ASN A 68 11.60 -11.18 23.19
N GLU A 69 11.14 -11.39 21.96
CA GLU A 69 11.04 -10.36 20.93
C GLU A 69 9.87 -9.41 21.23
N MET A 70 10.10 -8.09 21.16
CA MET A 70 9.04 -7.10 21.33
C MET A 70 8.19 -7.01 20.06
N LEU A 71 6.93 -7.45 20.13
CA LEU A 71 5.95 -7.32 19.07
C LEU A 71 5.31 -5.93 19.16
N ILE A 72 5.53 -5.12 18.13
CA ILE A 72 5.06 -3.73 18.10
C ILE A 72 3.70 -3.67 17.41
N TYR A 73 2.75 -3.06 18.10
CA TYR A 73 1.43 -2.69 17.62
C TYR A 73 1.19 -1.22 17.95
N GLU A 74 0.98 -0.40 16.93
CA GLU A 74 0.59 1.00 17.08
C GLU A 74 -0.59 1.28 16.18
N TYR A 75 -1.70 1.73 16.76
CA TYR A 75 -2.93 1.97 16.05
C TYR A 75 -3.37 3.43 16.18
N PHE A 76 -3.68 4.03 15.04
CA PHE A 76 -4.16 5.40 14.92
C PHE A 76 -5.52 5.35 14.25
N SER A 77 -6.56 5.58 15.04
CA SER A 77 -7.95 5.56 14.59
C SER A 77 -8.31 6.80 13.76
N THR A 78 -9.35 6.69 12.93
CA THR A 78 -9.90 7.80 12.14
C THR A 78 -11.43 7.76 12.13
N LEU A 79 -12.06 8.91 11.85
CA LEU A 79 -13.51 9.07 11.69
C LEU A 79 -13.96 8.94 10.21
N SER A 80 -13.10 8.38 9.36
CA SER A 80 -13.40 8.18 7.94
C SER A 80 -14.50 7.15 7.74
N ASP A 81 -15.39 7.36 6.77
CA ASP A 81 -16.42 6.37 6.44
C ASP A 81 -15.91 5.17 5.61
N GLN A 82 -14.64 5.19 5.21
CA GLN A 82 -14.02 4.13 4.41
C GLN A 82 -12.94 3.37 5.17
N PHE A 83 -12.41 3.98 6.24
CA PHE A 83 -11.24 3.48 6.94
C PHE A 83 -11.43 3.52 8.44
N PHE A 84 -10.98 2.47 9.13
CA PHE A 84 -10.88 2.48 10.59
C PHE A 84 -9.63 3.20 11.08
N GLY A 85 -8.55 3.16 10.30
CA GLY A 85 -7.34 3.89 10.63
C GLY A 85 -6.08 3.29 10.04
N PHE A 86 -4.98 3.51 10.76
CA PHE A 86 -3.66 3.03 10.42
C PHE A 86 -3.10 2.16 11.55
N ILE A 87 -2.77 0.91 11.25
CA ILE A 87 -1.97 0.04 12.14
C ILE A 87 -0.55 -0.05 11.61
N LYS A 88 0.42 0.16 12.49
CA LYS A 88 1.83 -0.17 12.29
C LYS A 88 2.16 -1.44 13.08
N LEU A 89 2.73 -2.42 12.40
CA LEU A 89 3.23 -3.67 12.99
C LEU A 89 4.73 -3.78 12.76
N GLU A 90 5.49 -4.10 13.81
CA GLU A 90 6.90 -4.49 13.70
C GLU A 90 7.15 -5.77 14.50
N ASN A 91 8.15 -6.55 14.07
CA ASN A 91 8.52 -7.86 14.62
C ASN A 91 7.41 -8.93 14.62
N CYS A 92 6.27 -8.64 14.00
CA CYS A 92 5.17 -9.56 13.80
C CYS A 92 4.56 -9.42 12.39
N THR A 93 3.86 -10.46 11.95
CA THR A 93 3.12 -10.51 10.68
C THR A 93 1.63 -10.63 10.97
N PHE A 94 0.81 -9.78 10.36
CA PHE A 94 -0.65 -9.84 10.47
C PHE A 94 -1.20 -11.16 9.91
N ILE A 95 -2.17 -11.76 10.61
CA ILE A 95 -2.87 -12.96 10.17
C ILE A 95 -4.34 -12.63 9.88
N ALA A 96 -5.05 -12.10 10.87
CA ALA A 96 -6.49 -11.84 10.76
C ALA A 96 -6.94 -10.80 11.80
N PHE A 97 -8.10 -10.17 11.55
CA PHE A 97 -8.84 -9.45 12.58
C PHE A 97 -9.59 -10.45 13.46
N ASN A 98 -9.65 -10.17 14.76
CA ASN A 98 -10.53 -10.89 15.69
C ASN A 98 -11.87 -10.16 15.82
N TYR A 99 -12.72 -10.63 16.72
CA TYR A 99 -13.92 -9.91 17.12
C TYR A 99 -13.54 -8.59 17.80
N ASN A 100 -14.26 -7.53 17.45
CA ASN A 100 -13.92 -6.18 17.83
C ASN A 100 -15.16 -5.42 18.28
N SER A 101 -14.97 -4.52 19.25
CA SER A 101 -16.00 -3.56 19.67
C SER A 101 -15.84 -2.26 18.89
N TYR A 102 -16.94 -1.67 18.45
CA TYR A 102 -16.96 -0.42 17.72
C TYR A 102 -17.74 0.65 18.48
N VAL A 103 -17.39 1.90 18.26
CA VAL A 103 -18.11 3.06 18.75
C VAL A 103 -18.98 3.58 17.63
N ILE A 104 -20.27 3.80 17.92
CA ILE A 104 -21.25 4.33 16.98
C ILE A 104 -22.00 5.49 17.61
N ASN A 105 -22.47 6.43 16.80
CA ASN A 105 -23.40 7.45 17.23
C ASN A 105 -24.73 7.32 16.48
N CYS A 106 -25.82 7.57 17.20
CA CYS A 106 -27.15 7.62 16.61
C CYS A 106 -27.23 8.79 15.62
N LEU A 107 -27.71 8.52 14.40
CA LEU A 107 -27.90 9.55 13.38
C LEU A 107 -28.89 10.66 13.80
N THR A 108 -29.89 10.30 14.60
CA THR A 108 -30.99 11.22 14.96
C THR A 108 -30.65 12.13 16.15
N CYS A 109 -30.05 11.59 17.21
CA CYS A 109 -29.82 12.33 18.47
C CYS A 109 -28.34 12.41 18.89
N SER A 110 -27.43 11.90 18.06
CA SER A 110 -25.98 11.90 18.30
C SER A 110 -25.50 11.18 19.56
N LYS A 111 -26.39 10.50 20.30
CA LYS A 111 -26.01 9.68 21.47
C LYS A 111 -25.06 8.56 21.04
N ILE A 112 -23.99 8.39 21.81
CA ILE A 112 -22.87 7.49 21.52
C ILE A 112 -23.12 6.15 22.21
N TYR A 113 -22.79 5.07 21.52
CA TYR A 113 -22.89 3.69 21.99
C TYR A 113 -21.64 2.91 21.63
N ARG A 114 -21.42 1.81 22.35
CA ARG A 114 -20.39 0.83 22.05
C ARG A 114 -21.06 -0.51 21.74
N THR A 115 -20.62 -1.16 20.67
CA THR A 115 -21.09 -2.51 20.35
C THR A 115 -20.48 -3.53 21.32
N THR A 116 -21.12 -4.68 21.43
CA THR A 116 -20.42 -5.89 21.86
C THR A 116 -19.31 -6.24 20.86
N GLU A 117 -18.46 -7.20 21.20
CA GLU A 117 -17.50 -7.71 20.23
C GLU A 117 -18.25 -8.40 19.08
N ILE A 118 -18.12 -7.84 17.88
CA ILE A 118 -18.78 -8.34 16.68
C ILE A 118 -17.73 -8.77 15.64
N GLY A 119 -18.10 -9.80 14.88
CA GLY A 119 -17.31 -10.33 13.79
C GLY A 119 -17.81 -9.81 12.45
N ILE A 120 -17.23 -10.34 11.38
CA ILE A 120 -17.73 -10.10 10.02
C ILE A 120 -19.06 -10.86 9.86
N ASN A 121 -20.02 -10.23 9.20
CA ASN A 121 -21.38 -10.72 8.91
C ASN A 121 -22.26 -11.00 10.14
N THR A 122 -21.85 -10.58 11.33
CA THR A 122 -22.71 -10.60 12.52
C THR A 122 -23.50 -9.30 12.62
N GLN A 123 -24.81 -9.40 12.86
CA GLN A 123 -25.71 -8.26 13.01
C GLN A 123 -25.74 -7.78 14.47
N PHE A 124 -25.51 -6.49 14.68
CA PHE A 124 -25.68 -5.82 15.97
C PHE A 124 -26.87 -4.86 15.86
N GLU A 125 -27.84 -4.97 16.77
CA GLU A 125 -29.06 -4.18 16.72
C GLU A 125 -29.63 -3.84 18.09
N PHE A 126 -30.21 -2.65 18.22
CA PHE A 126 -30.90 -2.19 19.42
C PHE A 126 -31.73 -0.93 19.12
N LYS A 127 -32.59 -0.53 20.05
CA LYS A 127 -33.26 0.78 20.00
C LYS A 127 -32.41 1.81 20.75
N CYS A 128 -32.18 2.96 20.11
CA CYS A 128 -31.49 4.09 20.72
C CYS A 128 -32.13 4.50 22.06
N TYR A 129 -31.35 4.58 23.14
CA TYR A 129 -31.81 5.03 24.47
C TYR A 129 -32.07 6.54 24.58
N GLY A 130 -32.06 7.28 23.46
CA GLY A 130 -32.36 8.72 23.42
C GLY A 130 -33.63 9.00 22.63
N CYS A 131 -33.68 8.53 21.39
CA CYS A 131 -34.77 8.81 20.45
C CYS A 131 -35.54 7.56 20.00
N TYR A 132 -35.25 6.39 20.58
CA TYR A 132 -35.88 5.10 20.25
C TYR A 132 -35.77 4.63 18.79
N SER A 133 -35.02 5.34 17.94
CA SER A 133 -34.71 4.92 16.58
C SER A 133 -34.02 3.55 16.59
N PHE A 134 -34.46 2.65 15.71
CA PHE A 134 -33.85 1.33 15.55
C PHE A 134 -32.47 1.46 14.88
N ILE A 135 -31.43 1.03 15.57
CA ILE A 135 -30.04 1.07 15.11
C ILE A 135 -29.63 -0.35 14.73
N SER A 136 -28.96 -0.48 13.58
CA SER A 136 -28.39 -1.76 13.13
C SER A 136 -27.04 -1.55 12.44
N LEU A 137 -26.10 -2.46 12.72
CA LEU A 137 -24.76 -2.51 12.16
C LEU A 137 -24.42 -3.95 11.75
N THR A 138 -23.94 -4.12 10.52
CA THR A 138 -23.35 -5.38 10.05
C THR A 138 -22.07 -5.07 9.30
N LEU A 139 -20.93 -5.54 9.81
CA LEU A 139 -19.65 -5.43 9.11
C LEU A 139 -19.56 -6.49 8.02
N LYS A 140 -19.30 -6.07 6.78
CA LYS A 140 -19.18 -6.96 5.62
C LYS A 140 -17.75 -7.37 5.35
N ASP A 141 -16.81 -6.45 5.56
CA ASP A 141 -15.42 -6.68 5.24
C ASP A 141 -14.52 -5.74 6.03
N ILE A 142 -13.32 -6.21 6.38
CA ILE A 142 -12.24 -5.44 6.99
C ILE A 142 -10.93 -5.88 6.35
N GLN A 143 -10.25 -4.97 5.69
CA GLN A 143 -9.03 -5.27 4.94
C GLN A 143 -7.84 -4.52 5.53
N TYR A 144 -6.78 -5.27 5.82
CA TYR A 144 -5.48 -4.71 6.14
C TYR A 144 -4.65 -4.62 4.87
N LYS A 145 -4.50 -3.41 4.33
CA LYS A 145 -3.61 -3.13 3.21
C LYS A 145 -2.21 -2.95 3.77
N THR A 146 -1.38 -4.00 3.74
CA THR A 146 0.04 -3.79 4.04
C THR A 146 0.56 -2.67 3.15
N TYR A 147 1.08 -1.61 3.75
CA TYR A 147 1.97 -0.72 3.02
C TYR A 147 3.18 -1.58 2.75
N GLN A 148 3.15 -2.35 1.66
CA GLN A 148 4.37 -2.84 1.07
C GLN A 148 5.16 -1.56 0.88
N LYS A 149 6.19 -1.38 1.71
CA LYS A 149 7.25 -0.40 1.50
C LYS A 149 7.50 -0.51 0.02
N SER A 150 7.02 0.49 -0.74
CA SER A 150 7.09 0.48 -2.19
C SER A 150 8.51 0.06 -2.49
N LEU A 151 8.72 -0.87 -3.42
CA LEU A 151 10.03 -1.49 -3.64
C LEU A 151 11.15 -0.42 -3.76
N SER A 152 10.78 0.81 -4.13
CA SER A 152 11.54 2.06 -3.98
C SER A 152 12.27 2.29 -2.65
N SER A 153 11.77 1.79 -1.51
CA SER A 153 12.36 1.98 -0.17
C SER A 153 13.42 0.92 0.17
N LYS A 154 13.52 -0.15 -0.64
CA LYS A 154 14.57 -1.17 -0.55
C LYS A 154 15.64 -1.01 -1.63
N ILE A 155 15.43 -0.07 -2.55
CA ILE A 155 16.35 0.21 -3.64
C ILE A 155 17.49 1.08 -3.10
N LYS A 156 18.70 0.53 -3.05
CA LYS A 156 19.93 1.26 -2.74
C LYS A 156 20.61 1.64 -4.04
N VAL A 157 20.87 2.93 -4.23
CA VAL A 157 21.66 3.42 -5.37
C VAL A 157 23.04 2.73 -5.36
N GLY A 158 23.47 2.27 -6.52
CA GLY A 158 24.70 1.49 -6.71
C GLY A 158 24.51 -0.04 -6.70
N VAL A 159 23.36 -0.55 -6.28
CA VAL A 159 23.06 -1.99 -6.27
C VAL A 159 22.09 -2.32 -7.41
N PRO A 160 22.24 -3.42 -8.16
CA PRO A 160 21.28 -3.81 -9.19
C PRO A 160 19.90 -4.14 -8.60
N LEU A 161 18.87 -3.87 -9.39
CA LEU A 161 17.51 -4.31 -9.11
C LEU A 161 17.41 -5.84 -9.24
N PRO A 162 16.38 -6.47 -8.64
CA PRO A 162 16.07 -7.87 -8.89
C PRO A 162 16.01 -8.15 -10.40
N GLU A 163 16.69 -9.22 -10.84
CA GLU A 163 16.80 -9.60 -12.26
C GLU A 163 17.25 -8.45 -13.19
N ASN A 164 18.07 -7.53 -12.66
CA ASN A 164 18.50 -6.30 -13.34
C ASN A 164 17.34 -5.45 -13.87
N GLY A 165 16.19 -5.49 -13.19
CA GLY A 165 15.00 -4.73 -13.54
C GLY A 165 14.15 -5.33 -14.65
N THR A 166 14.41 -6.56 -15.08
CA THR A 166 13.62 -7.24 -16.10
C THR A 166 12.32 -7.82 -15.54
N CYS A 167 11.39 -8.19 -16.44
CA CYS A 167 10.20 -8.95 -16.08
C CYS A 167 9.85 -9.94 -17.19
N ILE A 168 8.85 -10.79 -16.93
CA ILE A 168 8.35 -11.78 -17.89
C ILE A 168 7.84 -11.13 -19.19
N HIS A 169 7.26 -9.93 -19.12
CA HIS A 169 6.71 -9.22 -20.27
C HIS A 169 7.81 -8.58 -21.13
N TYR A 170 8.83 -7.98 -20.49
CA TYR A 170 9.91 -7.25 -21.15
C TYR A 170 11.28 -7.70 -20.66
N ARG A 171 11.71 -8.87 -21.11
CA ARG A 171 13.01 -9.48 -20.75
C ARG A 171 14.25 -8.67 -21.15
N LYS A 172 14.07 -7.69 -22.04
CA LYS A 172 15.15 -6.80 -22.51
C LYS A 172 15.08 -5.41 -21.88
N SER A 173 14.09 -5.17 -21.02
CA SER A 173 13.93 -3.92 -20.29
C SER A 173 14.68 -4.01 -18.97
N PHE A 174 15.83 -3.33 -18.88
CA PHE A 174 16.62 -3.28 -17.65
C PHE A 174 16.26 -2.05 -16.81
N ARG A 175 14.96 -1.76 -16.67
CA ARG A 175 14.50 -0.52 -16.04
C ARG A 175 13.13 -0.74 -15.43
N TRP A 176 12.90 -0.11 -14.29
CA TRP A 176 11.58 0.06 -13.72
C TRP A 176 11.10 1.47 -13.96
N PHE A 177 9.80 1.66 -14.09
CA PHE A 177 9.17 2.95 -14.25
C PHE A 177 8.58 3.41 -12.93
N ARG A 178 8.66 4.71 -12.66
CA ARG A 178 7.85 5.36 -11.63
C ARG A 178 6.59 5.91 -12.26
N PHE A 179 5.47 5.26 -11.98
CA PHE A 179 4.17 5.66 -12.52
C PHE A 179 3.61 6.84 -11.73
N PRO A 180 3.23 7.97 -12.38
CA PRO A 180 2.78 9.17 -11.67
C PRO A 180 1.44 8.97 -10.95
N CYS A 181 0.55 8.14 -11.48
CA CYS A 181 -0.76 7.83 -10.89
C CYS A 181 -0.69 7.36 -9.42
N CYS A 182 0.36 6.61 -9.05
CA CYS A 182 0.50 6.05 -7.70
C CYS A 182 1.91 6.21 -7.10
N ASN A 183 2.84 6.81 -7.83
CA ASN A 183 4.26 6.95 -7.48
C ASN A 183 4.99 5.64 -7.13
N LYS A 184 4.46 4.48 -7.54
CA LYS A 184 5.10 3.17 -7.33
C LYS A 184 6.04 2.82 -8.48
N LEU A 185 6.95 1.87 -8.22
CA LEU A 185 7.88 1.37 -9.22
C LEU A 185 7.42 0.00 -9.73
N PHE A 186 7.35 -0.15 -11.05
CA PHE A 186 7.08 -1.43 -11.71
C PHE A 186 7.99 -1.63 -12.92
N PRO A 187 8.36 -2.86 -13.29
CA PRO A 187 9.17 -3.13 -14.47
C PRO A 187 8.48 -2.73 -15.78
N CYS A 188 7.14 -2.74 -15.81
CA CYS A 188 6.35 -2.29 -16.95
C CYS A 188 4.91 -1.95 -16.55
N ASP A 189 4.20 -1.36 -17.51
CA ASP A 189 2.76 -1.07 -17.52
C ASP A 189 1.90 -2.30 -17.22
N ILE A 190 2.15 -3.44 -17.88
CA ILE A 190 1.38 -4.68 -17.65
C ILE A 190 1.54 -5.17 -16.20
N CYS A 191 2.74 -5.04 -15.62
CA CYS A 191 2.96 -5.38 -14.21
C CYS A 191 2.25 -4.40 -13.26
N HIS A 192 2.20 -3.11 -13.60
CA HIS A 192 1.46 -2.11 -12.84
C HIS A 192 -0.04 -2.44 -12.79
N ASP A 193 -0.66 -2.63 -13.95
CA ASP A 193 -2.11 -2.83 -14.05
C ASP A 193 -2.56 -4.15 -13.39
N LYS A 194 -1.67 -5.14 -13.30
CA LYS A 194 -1.95 -6.40 -12.61
C LYS A 194 -1.90 -6.28 -11.09
N GLU A 195 -1.03 -5.43 -10.55
CA GLU A 195 -0.83 -5.28 -9.10
C GLU A 195 -1.61 -4.12 -8.48
N THR A 196 -2.33 -3.34 -9.30
CA THR A 196 -3.05 -2.15 -8.83
C THR A 196 -4.47 -2.08 -9.39
N ASP A 197 -5.37 -1.45 -8.62
CA ASP A 197 -6.80 -1.34 -8.96
C ASP A 197 -7.11 -0.20 -9.96
N HIS A 198 -6.15 0.23 -10.77
CA HIS A 198 -6.28 1.35 -11.71
C HIS A 198 -5.32 1.22 -12.89
N CYS A 199 -5.66 1.85 -14.02
CA CYS A 199 -4.82 1.84 -15.21
C CYS A 199 -3.58 2.73 -15.03
N ASN A 200 -2.48 2.34 -15.67
CA ASN A 200 -1.25 3.11 -15.68
C ASN A 200 -1.39 4.46 -16.42
N GLU A 201 -0.68 5.46 -15.91
CA GLU A 201 -0.39 6.71 -16.61
C GLU A 201 1.03 6.71 -17.17
N MET A 202 1.27 7.44 -18.26
CA MET A 202 2.59 7.49 -18.90
C MET A 202 3.68 7.95 -17.92
N ALA A 203 4.67 7.09 -17.70
CA ALA A 203 5.76 7.37 -16.76
C ALA A 203 6.86 8.23 -17.41
N ASN A 204 7.23 9.33 -16.75
CA ASN A 204 8.32 10.23 -17.17
C ASN A 204 9.65 9.97 -16.44
N LYS A 205 9.62 9.15 -15.38
CA LYS A 205 10.78 8.77 -14.57
C LYS A 205 11.00 7.25 -14.61
N MET A 206 12.25 6.83 -14.61
CA MET A 206 12.67 5.43 -14.52
C MET A 206 13.80 5.23 -13.52
N VAL A 207 13.92 4.01 -13.01
CA VAL A 207 15.02 3.54 -12.19
C VAL A 207 15.83 2.53 -12.99
N CYS A 208 17.15 2.75 -13.07
CA CYS A 208 18.07 1.87 -13.78
C CYS A 208 18.15 0.50 -13.10
N GLY A 209 18.06 -0.57 -13.88
CA GLY A 209 18.16 -1.94 -13.39
C GLY A 209 19.53 -2.36 -12.86
N PHE A 210 20.61 -1.68 -13.26
CA PHE A 210 21.98 -2.05 -12.86
C PHE A 210 22.51 -1.25 -11.68
N CYS A 211 22.19 0.04 -11.61
CA CYS A 211 22.70 0.93 -10.57
C CYS A 211 21.61 1.51 -9.68
N SER A 212 20.34 1.17 -9.90
CA SER A 212 19.22 1.65 -9.08
C SER A 212 19.08 3.18 -9.02
N LYS A 213 19.72 3.92 -9.92
CA LYS A 213 19.62 5.38 -10.02
C LYS A 213 18.32 5.78 -10.70
N GLU A 214 17.57 6.70 -10.08
CA GLU A 214 16.38 7.30 -10.65
C GLU A 214 16.76 8.42 -11.63
N GLN A 215 16.13 8.46 -12.80
CA GLN A 215 16.43 9.39 -13.89
C GLN A 215 15.21 9.54 -14.82
N SER A 216 15.26 10.50 -15.76
CA SER A 216 14.25 10.58 -16.82
C SER A 216 14.25 9.33 -17.69
N VAL A 217 13.13 9.03 -18.36
CA VAL A 217 13.05 7.88 -19.28
C VAL A 217 13.98 8.11 -20.48
N LYS A 218 15.02 7.29 -20.59
CA LYS A 218 15.99 7.30 -21.69
C LYS A 218 16.53 5.89 -21.96
N ASN A 219 17.23 5.70 -23.08
CA ASN A 219 17.75 4.38 -23.45
C ASN A 219 19.06 4.01 -22.77
N ASN A 220 19.76 4.98 -22.19
CA ASN A 220 21.07 4.83 -21.59
C ASN A 220 21.11 5.36 -20.16
N CYS A 221 21.93 4.75 -19.30
CA CYS A 221 22.27 5.25 -17.98
C CYS A 221 23.77 5.57 -17.92
N GLU A 222 24.15 6.50 -17.05
CA GLU A 222 25.55 6.86 -16.78
C GLU A 222 26.38 5.67 -16.26
N CYS A 223 25.74 4.67 -15.64
CA CYS A 223 26.41 3.45 -15.20
C CYS A 223 26.76 2.46 -16.33
N GLY A 224 26.51 2.82 -17.60
CA GLY A 224 26.78 1.97 -18.77
C GLY A 224 25.61 1.10 -19.24
N MET A 225 24.47 1.10 -18.55
CA MET A 225 23.26 0.42 -19.03
C MET A 225 22.84 1.04 -20.38
N THR A 226 22.71 0.22 -21.42
CA THR A 226 22.19 0.67 -22.72
C THR A 226 21.16 -0.32 -23.26
N MET A 227 19.99 0.20 -23.57
CA MET A 227 18.91 -0.52 -24.24
C MET A 227 19.21 -0.57 -25.74
N LYS A 228 19.38 -1.78 -26.31
CA LYS A 228 19.55 -1.94 -27.76
C LYS A 228 18.26 -1.49 -28.47
N LYS A 229 18.37 -0.59 -29.45
CA LYS A 229 17.26 -0.25 -30.34
C LYS A 229 16.79 -1.52 -31.05
N SER A 230 15.48 -1.76 -31.08
CA SER A 230 14.91 -2.74 -32.00
C SER A 230 15.22 -2.26 -33.42
N THR A 231 16.09 -2.97 -34.13
CA THR A 231 16.33 -2.69 -35.55
C THR A 231 15.11 -3.16 -36.33
N ALA A 232 14.48 -2.27 -37.10
CA ALA A 232 13.21 -2.50 -37.81
C ALA A 232 13.17 -3.79 -38.68
N HIS A 233 14.33 -4.30 -39.08
CA HIS A 233 14.45 -5.45 -39.98
C HIS A 233 14.59 -6.82 -39.28
N TRP A 234 14.76 -6.87 -37.96
CA TRP A 234 15.08 -8.11 -37.25
C TRP A 234 14.09 -8.33 -36.11
N GLU A 235 13.51 -9.53 -36.01
CA GLU A 235 12.62 -9.90 -34.92
C GLU A 235 13.41 -10.07 -33.63
N GLY A 236 13.59 -8.97 -32.90
CA GLY A 236 14.01 -9.03 -31.50
C GLY A 236 15.24 -9.89 -31.24
N GLY A 237 16.24 -9.87 -32.13
CA GLY A 237 17.54 -10.51 -31.91
C GLY A 237 17.59 -12.04 -32.00
N LYS A 238 16.63 -12.72 -32.62
CA LYS A 238 16.73 -14.16 -32.94
C LYS A 238 17.39 -14.50 -34.28
N GLY A 239 17.98 -13.51 -34.98
CA GLY A 239 18.67 -13.75 -36.25
C GLY A 239 17.75 -14.04 -37.43
N THR A 240 16.43 -13.87 -37.28
CA THR A 240 15.44 -14.02 -38.35
C THR A 240 14.86 -12.65 -38.73
N ARG A 241 14.81 -12.34 -40.03
CA ARG A 241 14.34 -11.05 -40.56
C ARG A 241 12.81 -10.97 -40.50
N ASN A 242 12.25 -9.86 -40.01
CA ASN A 242 10.80 -9.66 -39.99
C ASN A 242 10.29 -9.28 -41.39
N LYS A 243 9.74 -10.25 -42.14
CA LYS A 243 9.26 -10.01 -43.51
C LYS A 243 8.09 -9.02 -43.59
N VAL A 244 7.32 -8.85 -42.53
CA VAL A 244 6.16 -7.94 -42.49
C VAL A 244 6.61 -6.49 -42.59
N VAL A 245 7.69 -6.13 -41.89
CA VAL A 245 8.22 -4.76 -41.79
C VAL A 245 9.24 -4.44 -42.90
N MET A 246 9.75 -5.46 -43.62
CA MET A 246 10.66 -5.24 -44.75
C MET A 246 9.97 -4.54 -45.92
N SER A 247 10.69 -3.61 -46.56
CA SER A 247 10.24 -2.93 -47.77
C SER A 247 9.90 -3.92 -48.88
N LYS A 248 8.84 -3.65 -49.65
CA LYS A 248 8.46 -4.47 -50.82
C LYS A 248 9.55 -4.50 -51.90
N LYS A 249 10.42 -3.49 -51.93
CA LYS A 249 11.55 -3.36 -52.87
C LYS A 249 12.82 -4.06 -52.39
N ASP A 250 12.83 -4.66 -51.20
CA ASP A 250 14.00 -5.33 -50.68
C ASP A 250 14.14 -6.74 -51.29
N ASN A 251 15.19 -6.94 -52.09
CA ASN A 251 15.48 -8.19 -52.79
C ASN A 251 15.67 -9.39 -51.85
N LYS A 252 15.92 -9.18 -50.56
CA LYS A 252 16.08 -10.24 -49.56
C LYS A 252 14.75 -10.66 -48.90
N LYS A 253 13.64 -9.95 -49.15
CA LYS A 253 12.32 -10.25 -48.56
C LYS A 253 11.74 -11.57 -49.05
N TYR A 254 11.92 -11.88 -50.34
CA TYR A 254 11.33 -13.04 -51.01
C TYR A 254 12.30 -14.20 -51.21
N LYS A 255 13.59 -14.04 -50.89
CA LYS A 255 14.54 -15.14 -50.91
C LYS A 255 14.31 -16.06 -49.70
N LYS A 256 14.31 -17.37 -49.92
CA LYS A 256 14.20 -18.41 -48.89
C LYS A 256 15.51 -18.53 -48.13
#